data_AF-A0A9D2L3I3-F1
#
_entry.id   AF-A0A9D2L3I3-F1
#
_cell.length_a   1.000
_cell.length_b   1.000
_cell.length_c   1.000
_cell.angle_alpha   90.00
_cell.angle_beta   90.00
_cell.angle_gamma   90.00
#
_symmetry.space_group_name_H-M   'P 1'
#
loop_
_entity.id
_entity.type
_entity.pdbx_description
1 polymer ?
#
loop_
_entity_poly.entity_id
_entity_poly.type
_entity_poly.pdbx_seq_one_letter_code
_entity_poly.pdbx_strand_id
1 'polypeptide(L)'
;MLKQIFNPMLKYIDDGKFFREPFKWLYAILGILNLLAPIGVLVFIIDSGFFKIASGGMIVAFILMWLILCLVMWFGFLLWWNRREKVYHASAQGDDFVAIPVYSHFIQTIGEWIGMIVGIGGPLFTLIALIFGEGGQVTALMMKVPYGPSFWYIILLPIGGFLIVVMARALAEMLRALAAIANNTRHRE
;
A
#
# COMPACT_ATOMS: atom_id res chain seq x y z
N MET A 1 -5.77 43.66 4.59
CA MET A 1 -5.62 42.40 5.35
C MET A 1 -6.05 41.17 4.56
N LEU A 2 -7.32 41.02 4.13
CA LEU A 2 -7.78 39.82 3.38
C LEU A 2 -6.95 39.50 2.12
N LYS A 3 -6.64 40.50 1.27
CA LYS A 3 -5.79 40.31 0.07
C LYS A 3 -4.35 39.85 0.37
N GLN A 4 -3.78 40.22 1.51
CA GLN A 4 -2.42 39.82 1.90
C GLN A 4 -2.35 38.37 2.40
N ILE A 5 -3.45 37.82 2.90
CA ILE A 5 -3.55 36.40 3.31
C ILE A 5 -3.96 35.53 2.11
N PHE A 6 -4.80 36.06 1.21
CA PHE A 6 -5.31 35.32 0.05
C PHE A 6 -4.26 35.09 -1.04
N ASN A 7 -3.41 36.08 -1.34
CA ASN A 7 -2.39 35.95 -2.39
C ASN A 7 -1.34 34.85 -2.15
N PRO A 8 -0.78 34.68 -0.95
CA PRO A 8 0.12 33.56 -0.64
C PRO A 8 -0.58 32.20 -0.76
N MET A 9 -1.85 32.11 -0.33
CA MET A 9 -2.64 30.88 -0.41
C MET A 9 -2.96 30.49 -1.85
N LEU A 10 -3.39 31.45 -2.68
CA LEU A 10 -3.61 31.23 -4.11
C LEU A 10 -2.32 30.80 -4.79
N LYS A 11 -1.21 31.48 -4.51
CA LYS A 11 0.10 31.12 -5.06
C LYS A 11 0.57 29.72 -4.62
N TYR A 12 0.23 29.28 -3.41
CA TYR A 12 0.52 27.93 -2.94
C TYR A 12 -0.30 26.84 -3.66
N ILE A 13 -1.53 27.17 -4.08
CA ILE A 13 -2.38 26.32 -4.92
C ILE A 13 -1.87 26.30 -6.37
N ASP A 14 -1.57 27.48 -6.92
CA ASP A 14 -1.14 27.66 -8.32
C ASP A 14 0.26 27.08 -8.58
N ASP A 15 1.17 27.12 -7.59
CA ASP A 15 2.51 26.49 -7.69
C ASP A 15 2.45 24.95 -7.59
N GLY A 16 1.27 24.36 -7.40
CA GLY A 16 1.06 22.91 -7.31
C GLY A 16 1.60 22.27 -6.02
N LYS A 17 2.21 23.07 -5.12
CA LYS A 17 2.68 22.64 -3.79
C LYS A 17 1.56 22.10 -2.93
N PHE A 18 0.36 22.68 -3.05
CA PHE A 18 -0.85 22.19 -2.41
C PHE A 18 -1.16 20.71 -2.69
N PHE A 19 -0.78 20.18 -3.85
CA PHE A 19 -0.98 18.76 -4.16
C PHE A 19 0.21 17.89 -3.77
N ARG A 20 1.44 18.41 -3.84
CA ARG A 20 2.65 17.62 -3.59
C ARG A 20 2.90 17.38 -2.10
N GLU A 21 2.73 18.41 -1.27
CA GLU A 21 2.98 18.31 0.17
C GLU A 21 2.03 17.33 0.84
N PRO A 22 0.68 17.45 0.76
CA PRO A 22 -0.23 16.51 1.40
C PRO A 22 -0.01 15.05 1.00
N PHE A 23 0.32 14.78 -0.27
CA PHE A 23 0.66 13.43 -0.70
C PHE A 23 1.98 12.93 -0.09
N LYS A 24 2.98 13.78 0.11
CA LYS A 24 4.20 13.41 0.85
C LYS A 24 3.86 12.99 2.28
N TRP A 25 3.04 13.78 2.99
CA TRP A 25 2.58 13.46 4.34
C TRP A 25 1.80 12.16 4.36
N LEU A 26 0.90 11.96 3.39
CA LEU A 26 0.12 10.74 3.22
C LEU A 26 1.03 9.51 3.06
N TYR A 27 2.05 9.58 2.19
CA TYR A 27 3.02 8.49 2.00
C TYR A 27 3.79 8.20 3.29
N ALA A 28 4.22 9.23 4.02
CA ALA A 28 4.90 9.06 5.30
C ALA A 28 4.00 8.36 6.33
N ILE A 29 2.74 8.78 6.44
CA ILE A 29 1.73 8.17 7.31
C ILE A 29 1.51 6.70 6.93
N LEU A 30 1.28 6.41 5.65
CA LEU A 30 1.09 5.03 5.17
C LEU A 30 2.32 4.14 5.45
N GLY A 31 3.53 4.68 5.29
CA GLY A 31 4.76 3.99 5.66
C GLY A 31 4.81 3.67 7.16
N ILE A 32 4.53 4.64 8.03
CA ILE A 32 4.52 4.43 9.48
C ILE A 32 3.43 3.42 9.88
N LEU A 33 2.24 3.50 9.28
CA LEU A 33 1.15 2.56 9.52
C LEU A 33 1.55 1.11 9.16
N ASN A 34 2.37 0.92 8.12
CA ASN A 34 2.92 -0.40 7.81
C ASN A 34 3.78 -0.93 8.98
N LEU A 35 4.63 -0.11 9.59
CA LEU A 35 5.42 -0.53 10.75
C LEU A 35 4.57 -0.84 12.00
N LEU A 36 3.47 -0.11 12.18
CA LEU A 36 2.56 -0.32 13.31
C LEU A 36 1.64 -1.54 13.14
N ALA A 37 1.31 -1.93 11.90
CA ALA A 37 0.37 -3.01 11.64
C ALA A 37 0.78 -4.37 12.28
N PRO A 38 2.04 -4.86 12.17
CA PRO A 38 2.45 -6.10 12.83
C PRO A 38 2.36 -6.04 14.35
N ILE A 39 2.63 -4.86 14.94
CA ILE A 39 2.53 -4.64 16.39
C ILE A 39 1.06 -4.69 16.81
N GLY A 40 0.18 -4.01 16.06
CA GLY A 40 -1.26 -4.03 16.30
C GLY A 40 -1.85 -5.44 16.22
N VAL A 41 -1.44 -6.25 15.22
CA VAL A 41 -1.85 -7.66 15.11
C VAL A 41 -1.34 -8.47 16.31
N LEU A 42 -0.10 -8.27 16.75
CA LEU A 42 0.44 -8.98 17.91
C LEU A 42 -0.35 -8.69 19.19
N VAL A 43 -0.60 -7.41 19.48
CA VAL A 43 -1.39 -6.98 20.64
C VAL A 43 -2.80 -7.58 20.59
N PHE A 44 -3.47 -7.47 19.45
CA PHE A 44 -4.80 -8.04 19.24
C PHE A 44 -4.86 -9.54 19.53
N ILE A 45 -3.82 -10.28 19.14
CA ILE A 45 -3.76 -11.74 19.32
C ILE A 45 -3.49 -12.10 20.77
N ILE A 46 -2.61 -11.35 21.46
CA ILE A 46 -2.37 -11.53 22.89
C ILE A 46 -3.66 -11.27 23.68
N ASP A 47 -4.35 -10.18 23.37
CA ASP A 47 -5.59 -9.77 24.06
C ASP A 47 -6.74 -10.74 23.81
N SER A 48 -6.77 -11.40 22.64
CA SER A 48 -7.76 -12.45 22.33
C SER A 48 -7.62 -13.72 23.18
N GLY A 49 -6.54 -13.84 23.97
CA GLY A 49 -6.24 -15.03 24.77
C GLY A 49 -5.75 -16.22 23.94
N PHE A 50 -5.47 -16.03 22.65
CA PHE A 50 -5.05 -17.07 21.71
C PHE A 50 -3.94 -17.97 22.27
N PHE A 51 -2.87 -17.39 22.82
CA PHE A 51 -1.73 -18.16 23.35
C PHE A 51 -2.05 -19.02 24.58
N LYS A 52 -3.18 -18.80 25.24
CA LYS A 52 -3.62 -19.62 26.39
C LYS A 52 -4.36 -20.89 25.96
N ILE A 53 -4.99 -20.85 24.79
CA ILE A 53 -5.86 -21.92 24.28
C ILE A 53 -5.27 -22.64 23.06
N ALA A 54 -4.25 -22.05 22.42
CA ALA A 54 -3.67 -22.58 21.20
C ALA A 54 -2.79 -23.80 21.46
N SER A 55 -2.91 -24.82 20.60
CA SER A 55 -1.96 -25.93 20.50
C SER A 55 -0.58 -25.43 20.07
N GLY A 56 0.47 -26.21 20.37
CA GLY A 56 1.85 -25.87 20.00
C GLY A 56 2.02 -25.63 18.49
N GLY A 57 1.32 -26.39 17.65
CA GLY A 57 1.31 -26.19 16.19
C GLY A 57 0.74 -24.83 15.78
N MET A 58 -0.36 -24.40 16.41
CA MET A 58 -0.96 -23.08 16.16
C MET A 58 -0.07 -21.92 16.63
N ILE A 59 0.66 -22.10 17.73
CA ILE A 59 1.64 -21.10 18.20
C ILE A 59 2.80 -20.96 17.19
N VAL A 60 3.34 -22.08 16.70
CA VAL A 60 4.39 -22.06 15.67
C VAL A 60 3.88 -21.41 14.38
N ALA A 61 2.67 -21.77 13.93
CA ALA A 61 2.04 -21.17 12.75
C ALA A 61 1.91 -19.64 12.88
N PHE A 62 1.42 -19.18 14.03
CA PHE A 62 1.29 -17.76 14.35
C PHE A 62 2.65 -17.04 14.24
N ILE A 63 3.69 -17.58 14.90
CA ILE A 63 5.02 -16.94 14.92
C ILE A 63 5.57 -16.80 13.50
N LEU A 64 5.48 -17.86 12.69
CA LEU A 64 5.93 -17.84 11.31
C LEU A 64 5.13 -16.83 10.46
N MET A 65 3.81 -16.83 10.55
CA MET A 65 2.95 -15.86 9.85
C MET A 65 3.26 -14.42 10.29
N TRP A 66 3.49 -14.19 11.58
CA TRP A 66 3.82 -12.88 12.11
C TRP A 66 5.19 -12.38 11.62
N LEU A 67 6.19 -13.26 11.52
CA LEU A 67 7.48 -12.91 10.91
C LEU A 67 7.33 -12.52 9.43
N ILE A 68 6.49 -13.23 8.68
CA ILE A 68 6.18 -12.88 7.30
C ILE A 68 5.41 -11.57 7.22
N LEU A 69 4.46 -11.32 8.14
CA LEU A 69 3.77 -10.03 8.25
C LEU A 69 4.78 -8.90 8.44
N CYS A 70 5.71 -9.04 9.39
CA CYS A 70 6.77 -8.08 9.65
C CYS A 70 7.60 -7.81 8.40
N LEU A 71 7.97 -8.86 7.66
CA LEU A 71 8.75 -8.72 6.42
C LEU A 71 7.97 -8.01 5.31
N VAL A 72 6.73 -8.41 5.05
CA VAL A 72 5.88 -7.80 4.01
C VAL A 72 5.58 -6.34 4.34
N MET A 73 5.27 -6.04 5.60
CA MET A 73 5.02 -4.67 6.05
C MET A 73 6.29 -3.83 6.08
N TRP A 74 7.46 -4.42 6.35
CA TRP A 74 8.74 -3.74 6.20
C TRP A 74 8.99 -3.33 4.74
N PHE A 75 8.74 -4.22 3.78
CA PHE A 75 8.82 -3.85 2.36
C PHE A 75 7.77 -2.79 1.99
N GLY A 76 6.57 -2.86 2.55
CA GLY A 76 5.56 -1.81 2.43
C GLY A 76 6.06 -0.46 2.92
N PHE A 77 6.67 -0.41 4.11
CA PHE A 77 7.32 0.79 4.64
C PHE A 77 8.39 1.31 3.68
N LEU A 78 9.32 0.47 3.22
CA LEU A 78 10.37 0.89 2.29
C LEU A 78 9.78 1.43 0.97
N LEU A 79 8.72 0.82 0.46
CA LEU A 79 8.02 1.26 -0.75
C LEU A 79 7.46 2.67 -0.58
N TRP A 80 6.67 2.89 0.48
CA TRP A 80 6.05 4.19 0.76
C TRP A 80 7.09 5.26 1.10
N TRP A 81 8.06 4.91 1.95
CA TRP A 81 9.07 5.84 2.44
C TRP A 81 10.01 6.32 1.34
N ASN A 82 10.52 5.42 0.49
CA ASN A 82 11.43 5.78 -0.59
C ASN A 82 10.74 6.59 -1.70
N ARG A 83 9.42 6.45 -1.83
CA ARG A 83 8.62 7.11 -2.86
C ARG A 83 8.05 8.45 -2.47
N ARG A 84 8.04 8.78 -1.17
CA ARG A 84 7.52 10.04 -0.66
C ARG A 84 8.19 11.28 -1.29
N GLU A 85 9.50 11.21 -1.54
CA GLU A 85 10.25 12.34 -2.13
C GLU A 85 10.10 12.37 -3.66
N LYS A 86 9.80 11.23 -4.30
CA LYS A 86 9.60 11.14 -5.76
C LYS A 86 8.30 11.81 -6.23
N VAL A 87 7.36 12.05 -5.32
CA VAL A 87 6.12 12.80 -5.58
C VAL A 87 6.40 14.20 -6.13
N TYR A 88 7.50 14.85 -5.72
CA TYR A 88 7.85 16.19 -6.21
C TYR A 88 8.33 16.23 -7.66
N HIS A 89 8.86 15.12 -8.16
CA HIS A 89 9.37 15.00 -9.53
C HIS A 89 8.31 14.48 -10.51
N ALA A 90 7.08 14.28 -10.05
CA ALA A 90 6.01 13.76 -10.90
C ALA A 90 5.53 14.78 -11.96
N SER A 91 5.83 16.08 -11.79
CA SER A 91 5.49 17.16 -12.73
C SER A 91 6.55 18.25 -12.74
N ALA A 92 6.76 18.88 -13.90
CA ALA A 92 7.72 19.95 -14.09
C ALA A 92 7.20 21.28 -13.49
N GLN A 93 8.11 22.24 -13.31
CA GLN A 93 7.75 23.59 -12.87
C GLN A 93 7.12 24.33 -14.06
N GLY A 94 5.85 24.72 -13.94
CA GLY A 94 5.09 25.36 -15.04
C GLY A 94 4.08 24.44 -15.73
N ASP A 95 3.95 23.17 -15.32
CA ASP A 95 2.87 22.28 -15.79
C ASP A 95 1.51 22.76 -15.25
N ASP A 96 0.49 22.87 -16.10
CA ASP A 96 -0.87 23.18 -15.65
C ASP A 96 -1.51 21.99 -14.92
N PHE A 97 -1.23 20.77 -15.38
CA PHE A 97 -1.76 19.54 -14.80
C PHE A 97 -0.78 18.92 -13.80
N VAL A 98 -0.63 19.53 -12.61
CA VAL A 98 0.26 19.03 -11.54
C VAL A 98 -0.36 17.87 -10.76
N ALA A 99 -1.68 17.87 -10.56
CA ALA A 99 -2.36 16.92 -9.66
C ALA A 99 -2.47 15.50 -10.26
N ILE A 100 -2.69 15.39 -11.58
CA ILE A 100 -2.89 14.10 -12.25
C ILE A 100 -1.64 13.20 -12.17
N PRO A 101 -0.42 13.70 -12.45
CA PRO A 101 0.80 12.90 -12.30
C PRO A 101 1.06 12.45 -10.85
N VAL A 102 0.80 13.31 -9.87
CA VAL A 102 0.90 12.99 -8.44
C VAL A 102 -0.08 11.88 -8.06
N TYR A 103 -1.34 12.00 -8.47
CA TYR A 103 -2.37 11.00 -8.21
C TYR A 103 -2.07 9.66 -8.90
N SER A 104 -1.59 9.70 -10.15
CA SER A 104 -1.12 8.50 -10.87
C SER A 104 -0.05 7.74 -10.07
N HIS A 105 0.96 8.46 -9.55
CA HIS A 105 2.03 7.84 -8.78
C HIS A 105 1.50 7.17 -7.50
N PHE A 106 0.46 7.76 -6.90
CA PHE A 106 -0.27 7.17 -5.78
C PHE A 106 -1.03 5.90 -6.16
N ILE A 107 -1.79 5.91 -7.25
CA ILE A 107 -2.47 4.71 -7.76
C ILE A 107 -1.48 3.57 -8.01
N GLN A 108 -0.36 3.87 -8.67
CA GLN A 108 0.69 2.88 -8.89
C GLN A 108 1.25 2.32 -7.58
N THR A 109 1.53 3.20 -6.60
CA THR A 109 2.14 2.78 -5.33
C THR A 109 1.17 1.97 -4.47
N ILE A 110 -0.12 2.33 -4.42
CA ILE A 110 -1.15 1.50 -3.77
C ILE A 110 -1.23 0.13 -4.43
N GLY A 111 -1.29 0.07 -5.76
CA GLY A 111 -1.41 -1.19 -6.47
C GLY A 111 -0.23 -2.12 -6.25
N GLU A 112 0.99 -1.58 -6.27
CA GLU A 112 2.20 -2.34 -5.97
C GLU A 112 2.26 -2.80 -4.50
N TRP A 113 1.77 -1.98 -3.57
CA TRP A 113 1.67 -2.33 -2.15
C TRP A 113 0.65 -3.46 -1.90
N ILE A 114 -0.58 -3.31 -2.39
CA ILE A 114 -1.63 -4.33 -2.25
C ILE A 114 -1.24 -5.60 -3.00
N GLY A 115 -0.73 -5.47 -4.23
CA GLY A 115 -0.29 -6.59 -5.04
C GLY A 115 0.82 -7.40 -4.36
N MET A 116 1.72 -6.76 -3.62
CA MET A 116 2.74 -7.44 -2.80
C MET A 116 2.11 -8.19 -1.61
N ILE A 117 1.20 -7.57 -0.87
CA ILE A 117 0.50 -8.21 0.25
C ILE A 117 -0.25 -9.46 -0.22
N VAL A 118 -1.01 -9.33 -1.30
CA VAL A 118 -1.80 -10.43 -1.88
C VAL A 118 -0.89 -11.48 -2.51
N GLY A 119 0.03 -11.06 -3.38
CA GLY A 119 0.83 -11.96 -4.20
C GLY A 119 2.00 -12.65 -3.50
N ILE A 120 2.51 -12.08 -2.41
CA ILE A 120 3.61 -12.65 -1.63
C ILE A 120 3.14 -13.05 -0.23
N GLY A 121 2.51 -12.13 0.51
CA GLY A 121 2.02 -12.41 1.87
C GLY A 121 0.96 -13.51 1.88
N GLY A 122 -0.05 -13.38 1.03
CA GLY A 122 -1.18 -14.32 0.90
C GLY A 122 -0.80 -15.80 0.73
N PRO A 123 -0.01 -16.20 -0.29
CA PRO A 123 0.37 -17.59 -0.49
C PRO A 123 1.24 -18.15 0.63
N LEU A 124 2.14 -17.34 1.20
CA LEU A 124 3.00 -17.76 2.31
C LEU A 124 2.19 -18.04 3.59
N PHE A 125 1.22 -17.17 3.89
CA PHE A 125 0.28 -17.39 4.98
C PHE A 125 -0.54 -18.65 4.75
N THR A 126 -1.05 -18.85 3.53
CA THR A 126 -1.80 -20.05 3.15
C THR A 126 -0.96 -21.31 3.34
N LEU A 127 0.31 -21.29 2.91
CA LEU A 127 1.20 -22.44 3.01
C LEU A 127 1.45 -22.84 4.47
N ILE A 128 1.76 -21.86 5.34
CA ILE A 128 1.94 -22.12 6.78
C ILE A 128 0.65 -22.66 7.40
N ALA A 129 -0.49 -22.08 7.03
CA ALA A 129 -1.79 -22.51 7.52
C ALA A 129 -2.13 -23.95 7.10
N LEU A 130 -1.70 -24.41 5.91
CA LEU A 130 -1.91 -25.79 5.46
C LEU A 130 -0.97 -26.79 6.16
N ILE A 131 0.28 -26.41 6.42
CA ILE A 131 1.28 -27.28 7.04
C ILE A 131 0.97 -27.51 8.53
N PHE A 132 0.59 -26.46 9.25
CA PHE A 132 0.34 -26.50 10.69
C PHE A 132 -1.17 -26.51 11.01
N GLY A 133 -1.97 -26.98 10.04
CA GLY A 133 -3.39 -26.67 9.83
C GLY A 133 -4.43 -27.24 10.78
N GLU A 134 -4.22 -27.14 12.08
CA GLU A 134 -5.35 -27.03 13.03
C GLU A 134 -6.04 -25.64 12.96
N GLY A 135 -5.51 -24.72 12.14
CA GLY A 135 -5.65 -23.28 12.33
C GLY A 135 -6.21 -22.48 11.16
N GLY A 136 -7.24 -22.94 10.44
CA GLY A 136 -8.10 -21.99 9.70
C GLY A 136 -8.57 -20.83 10.58
N GLN A 137 -8.62 -21.07 11.90
CA GLN A 137 -8.83 -20.08 12.96
C GLN A 137 -7.71 -19.03 13.08
N VAL A 138 -6.43 -19.40 12.95
CA VAL A 138 -5.31 -18.44 13.03
C VAL A 138 -5.35 -17.48 11.86
N THR A 139 -5.56 -18.02 10.66
CA THR A 139 -5.70 -17.24 9.43
C THR A 139 -6.95 -16.37 9.46
N ALA A 140 -8.09 -16.90 9.92
CA ALA A 140 -9.34 -16.14 10.08
C ALA A 140 -9.20 -15.04 11.14
N LEU A 141 -8.49 -15.27 12.24
CA LEU A 141 -8.28 -14.28 13.29
C LEU A 141 -7.34 -13.15 12.84
N MET A 142 -6.28 -13.48 12.09
CA MET A 142 -5.35 -12.47 11.56
C MET A 142 -5.91 -11.67 10.39
N MET A 143 -6.54 -12.34 9.42
CA MET A 143 -6.93 -11.74 8.15
C MET A 143 -8.43 -11.43 8.04
N LYS A 144 -9.25 -11.83 9.02
CA LYS A 144 -10.72 -11.72 9.01
C LYS A 144 -11.36 -12.32 7.75
N VAL A 145 -10.74 -13.35 7.17
CA VAL A 145 -11.25 -14.02 5.98
C VAL A 145 -12.15 -15.18 6.42
N PRO A 146 -13.40 -15.26 5.91
CA PRO A 146 -14.37 -16.28 6.33
C PRO A 146 -14.07 -17.68 5.77
N TYR A 147 -13.13 -17.80 4.84
CA TYR A 147 -12.75 -19.06 4.20
C TYR A 147 -11.40 -19.55 4.74
N GLY A 148 -11.33 -20.85 5.05
CA GLY A 148 -10.09 -21.49 5.49
C GLY A 148 -9.01 -21.54 4.40
N PRO A 149 -7.77 -21.87 4.77
CA PRO A 149 -6.68 -21.97 3.80
C PRO A 149 -6.97 -23.08 2.78
N SER A 150 -6.74 -22.78 1.50
CA SER A 150 -6.93 -23.72 0.39
C SER A 150 -5.64 -23.80 -0.42
N PHE A 151 -5.28 -25.01 -0.85
CA PHE A 151 -4.12 -25.23 -1.72
C PHE A 151 -4.16 -24.35 -2.97
N TRP A 152 -5.35 -24.13 -3.54
CA TRP A 152 -5.53 -23.27 -4.71
C TRP A 152 -5.08 -21.83 -4.49
N TYR A 153 -5.17 -21.31 -3.26
CA TYR A 153 -4.73 -19.94 -2.95
C TYR A 153 -3.21 -19.75 -3.03
N ILE A 154 -2.42 -20.81 -2.92
CA ILE A 154 -0.96 -20.74 -3.15
C ILE A 154 -0.66 -20.29 -4.59
N ILE A 155 -1.51 -20.68 -5.55
CA ILE A 155 -1.33 -20.36 -6.97
C ILE A 155 -2.13 -19.10 -7.35
N LEU A 156 -3.38 -19.00 -6.89
CA LEU A 156 -4.28 -17.93 -7.29
C LEU A 156 -3.91 -16.57 -6.70
N LEU A 157 -3.38 -16.52 -5.46
CA LEU A 157 -3.02 -15.25 -4.83
C LEU A 157 -1.82 -14.57 -5.50
N PRO A 158 -0.72 -15.25 -5.89
CA PRO A 158 0.32 -14.68 -6.76
C PRO A 158 -0.23 -14.09 -8.06
N ILE A 159 -1.10 -14.82 -8.75
CA ILE A 159 -1.73 -14.36 -10.00
C ILE A 159 -2.58 -13.12 -9.72
N GLY A 160 -3.42 -13.15 -8.70
CA GLY A 160 -4.24 -12.01 -8.28
C GLY A 160 -3.40 -10.79 -7.91
N GLY A 161 -2.34 -10.98 -7.13
CA GLY A 161 -1.40 -9.93 -6.77
C GLY A 161 -0.73 -9.31 -7.99
N PHE A 162 -0.25 -10.14 -8.93
CA PHE A 162 0.30 -9.68 -10.20
C PHE A 162 -0.72 -8.87 -11.01
N LEU A 163 -1.95 -9.35 -11.15
CA LEU A 163 -3.01 -8.65 -11.87
C LEU A 163 -3.35 -7.30 -11.22
N ILE A 164 -3.37 -7.22 -9.88
CA ILE A 164 -3.55 -5.95 -9.16
C ILE A 164 -2.44 -4.96 -9.54
N VAL A 165 -1.18 -5.40 -9.55
CA VAL A 165 -0.04 -4.55 -9.94
C VAL A 165 -0.18 -4.08 -11.39
N VAL A 166 -0.46 -5.00 -12.31
CA VAL A 166 -0.60 -4.67 -13.75
C VAL A 166 -1.72 -3.67 -13.98
N MET A 167 -2.89 -3.90 -13.39
CA MET A 167 -4.05 -3.02 -13.56
C MET A 167 -3.78 -1.63 -12.99
N ALA A 168 -3.22 -1.54 -11.78
CA ALA A 168 -2.88 -0.25 -11.19
C ALA A 168 -1.80 0.49 -11.98
N ARG A 169 -0.81 -0.22 -12.52
CA ARG A 169 0.23 0.37 -13.36
C ARG A 169 -0.35 0.87 -14.68
N ALA A 170 -1.19 0.10 -15.35
CA ALA A 170 -1.88 0.51 -16.57
C ALA A 170 -2.71 1.78 -16.35
N LEU A 171 -3.50 1.84 -15.27
CA LEU A 171 -4.28 3.03 -14.91
C LEU A 171 -3.39 4.25 -14.65
N ALA A 172 -2.31 4.08 -13.89
CA ALA A 172 -1.35 5.15 -13.63
C ALA A 172 -0.65 5.64 -14.91
N GLU A 173 -0.30 4.74 -15.82
CA GLU A 173 0.30 5.10 -17.12
C GLU A 173 -0.69 5.87 -18.01
N MET A 174 -1.96 5.46 -18.06
CA MET A 174 -3.01 6.19 -18.78
C MET A 174 -3.19 7.62 -18.26
N LEU A 175 -3.23 7.79 -16.93
CA LEU A 175 -3.34 9.12 -16.30
C LEU A 175 -2.13 10.01 -16.63
N ARG A 176 -0.91 9.45 -16.59
CA ARG A 176 0.32 10.17 -16.96
C ARG A 176 0.33 10.55 -18.44
N ALA A 177 -0.10 9.65 -19.32
CA ALA A 177 -0.17 9.93 -20.75
C ALA A 177 -1.13 11.08 -21.06
N LEU A 178 -2.32 11.09 -20.42
CA LEU A 178 -3.29 12.18 -20.57
C LEU A 178 -2.72 13.51 -20.11
N ALA A 179 -2.09 13.55 -18.92
CA ALA A 179 -1.46 14.76 -18.40
C ALA A 179 -0.33 15.27 -19.33
N ALA A 180 0.50 14.36 -19.83
CA ALA A 180 1.60 14.70 -20.73
C ALA A 180 1.11 15.27 -22.08
N ILE A 181 0.04 14.69 -22.66
CA ILE A 181 -0.58 15.21 -23.88
C ILE A 181 -1.10 16.62 -23.63
N ALA A 182 -1.86 16.82 -22.56
CA ALA A 182 -2.48 18.11 -22.25
C ALA A 182 -1.46 19.23 -22.00
N ASN A 183 -0.38 18.94 -21.26
CA ASN A 183 0.70 19.91 -21.04
C ASN A 183 1.46 20.24 -22.35
N ASN A 184 1.73 19.24 -23.19
CA ASN A 184 2.50 19.44 -24.42
C ASN A 184 1.72 20.13 -25.56
N THR A 185 0.40 19.93 -25.65
CA THR A 185 -0.41 20.61 -26.68
C THR A 185 -0.49 22.11 -26.46
N ARG A 186 -0.37 22.59 -25.21
CA ARG A 186 -0.45 24.02 -24.89
C ARG A 186 0.84 24.78 -25.23
N HIS A 187 2.01 24.15 -25.10
CA HIS A 187 3.29 24.80 -25.46
C HIS A 187 3.46 25.05 -26.97
N ARG A 188 2.52 24.62 -27.82
CA ARG A 188 2.53 24.85 -29.27
C ARG A 188 1.66 26.02 -29.73
N GLU A 189 0.89 26.63 -28.84
CA GLU A 189 0.14 27.88 -29.07
C GLU A 189 0.92 29.09 -28.51
#